data_AF-A0A970G849-F1
#
_entry.id   AF-A0A970G849-F1
#
_cell.length_a   1.000
_cell.length_b   1.000
_cell.length_c   1.000
_cell.angle_alpha   90.00
_cell.angle_beta   90.00
_cell.angle_gamma   90.00
#
_symmetry.space_group_name_H-M   'P 1'
#
loop_
_entity.id
_entity.type
_entity.pdbx_description
1 polymer ?
#
loop_
_entity_poly.entity_id
_entity_poly.type
_entity_poly.pdbx_seq_one_letter_code
_entity_poly.pdbx_strand_id
1 'polypeptide(L)'
;MNMTYLLFIVPALLLSLYAQFKVKSTFNKYSKVRSSRGMSGAEVANTILRRNGMASTVSIEPIRGSLTDHYDPTVKALRLSEPVYGSNSISAIGVAAHEVGHAIQHQQQYGP
;
A
#
# COMPACT_ATOMS: atom_id res chain seq x y z
N MET A 1 -34.30 -9.81 -9.43
CA MET A 1 -32.93 -10.34 -9.23
C MET A 1 -33.05 -11.86 -9.14
N ASN A 2 -32.49 -12.60 -10.09
CA ASN A 2 -32.79 -14.04 -10.25
C ASN A 2 -31.91 -14.90 -9.32
N MET A 3 -32.39 -16.09 -8.93
CA MET A 3 -31.70 -16.98 -7.98
C MET A 3 -30.26 -17.31 -8.39
N THR A 4 -30.03 -17.56 -9.68
CA THR A 4 -28.70 -17.84 -10.24
C THR A 4 -27.73 -16.66 -10.07
N TYR A 5 -28.21 -15.42 -10.16
CA TYR A 5 -27.38 -14.24 -9.93
C TYR A 5 -26.94 -14.14 -8.47
N LEU A 6 -27.86 -14.38 -7.53
CA LEU A 6 -27.55 -14.40 -6.09
C LEU A 6 -26.55 -15.50 -5.74
N LEU A 7 -26.66 -16.68 -6.37
CA LEU A 7 -25.77 -17.81 -6.14
C LEU A 7 -24.30 -17.51 -6.44
N PHE A 8 -24.01 -16.65 -7.43
CA PHE A 8 -22.62 -16.24 -7.74
C PHE A 8 -22.18 -14.99 -6.99
N ILE A 9 -23.06 -13.99 -6.85
CA ILE A 9 -22.72 -12.71 -6.22
C ILE A 9 -22.50 -12.87 -4.71
N VAL A 10 -23.33 -13.65 -4.03
CA VAL A 10 -23.26 -13.76 -2.56
C VAL A 10 -21.92 -14.34 -2.11
N PRO A 11 -21.42 -15.48 -2.66
CA PRO A 11 -20.09 -15.97 -2.29
C PRO A 11 -18.96 -15.00 -2.61
N ALA A 12 -18.99 -14.34 -3.78
CA ALA A 12 -17.97 -13.36 -4.16
C ALA A 12 -17.96 -12.14 -3.22
N LEU A 13 -19.14 -11.66 -2.82
CA LEU A 13 -19.29 -10.58 -1.85
C LEU A 13 -18.74 -10.99 -0.48
N LEU A 14 -19.12 -12.18 0.01
CA LEU A 14 -18.66 -12.69 1.30
C LEU A 14 -17.13 -12.84 1.34
N LEU A 15 -16.54 -13.37 0.27
CA LEU A 15 -15.08 -13.49 0.14
C LEU A 15 -14.40 -12.11 0.14
N SER A 16 -14.96 -11.14 -0.60
CA SER A 16 -14.42 -9.77 -0.65
C SER A 16 -14.47 -9.08 0.71
N LEU A 17 -15.60 -9.21 1.43
CA LEU A 17 -15.75 -8.68 2.78
C LEU A 17 -14.76 -9.33 3.76
N TYR A 18 -14.59 -10.65 3.67
CA TYR A 18 -13.62 -11.38 4.48
C TYR A 18 -12.18 -10.92 4.20
N ALA A 19 -11.79 -10.81 2.93
CA ALA A 19 -10.47 -10.33 2.53
C ALA A 19 -10.22 -8.90 3.05
N GLN A 20 -11.20 -8.02 2.87
CA GLN A 20 -11.11 -6.64 3.36
C GLN A 20 -10.96 -6.58 4.88
N PHE A 21 -11.72 -7.39 5.62
CA PHE A 21 -11.60 -7.50 7.07
C PHE A 21 -10.23 -8.01 7.49
N LYS A 22 -9.69 -9.03 6.81
CA LYS A 22 -8.36 -9.58 7.09
C LYS A 22 -7.26 -8.57 6.86
N VAL A 23 -7.30 -7.79 5.77
CA VAL A 23 -6.32 -6.70 5.51
C VAL A 23 -6.37 -5.67 6.63
N LYS A 24 -7.56 -5.15 6.95
CA LYS A 24 -7.75 -4.14 8.01
C LYS A 24 -7.29 -4.65 9.37
N SER A 25 -7.68 -5.87 9.74
CA SER A 25 -7.31 -6.51 11.01
C SER A 25 -5.80 -6.70 11.12
N THR A 26 -5.15 -7.18 10.05
CA THR A 26 -3.71 -7.39 10.01
C THR A 26 -2.96 -6.07 10.11
N PHE A 27 -3.35 -5.06 9.32
CA PHE A 27 -2.79 -3.73 9.40
C PHE A 27 -2.89 -3.16 10.83
N ASN A 28 -4.07 -3.23 11.46
CA ASN A 28 -4.27 -2.73 12.81
C ASN A 28 -3.48 -3.48 13.89
N LYS A 29 -3.21 -4.78 13.69
CA LYS A 29 -2.38 -5.57 14.59
C LYS A 29 -0.92 -5.16 14.50
N TYR A 30 -0.40 -5.03 13.28
CA TYR A 30 1.02 -4.77 13.03
C TYR A 30 1.39 -3.29 13.02
N SER A 31 0.42 -2.37 12.96
CA SER A 31 0.65 -0.93 13.13
C SER A 31 1.14 -0.57 14.53
N LYS A 32 0.90 -1.46 15.51
CA LYS A 32 1.37 -1.33 16.90
C LYS A 32 2.77 -1.90 17.12
N VAL A 33 3.32 -2.63 16.15
CA VAL A 33 4.62 -3.28 16.24
C VAL A 33 5.65 -2.40 15.55
N ARG A 34 6.55 -1.78 16.32
CA ARG A 34 7.61 -0.93 15.78
C ARG A 34 8.70 -1.77 15.11
N SER A 35 9.27 -1.21 14.05
CA SER A 35 10.45 -1.76 13.38
C SER A 35 11.72 -1.51 14.20
N SER A 36 12.61 -2.50 14.24
CA SER A 36 13.92 -2.38 14.91
C SER A 36 14.82 -1.30 14.28
N ARG A 37 14.62 -0.97 12.99
CA ARG A 37 15.37 0.07 12.29
C ARG A 37 14.83 1.49 12.54
N GLY A 38 13.66 1.64 13.17
CA GLY A 38 13.08 2.94 13.52
C GLY A 38 12.61 3.83 12.36
N MET A 39 12.88 3.44 11.11
CA MET A 39 12.50 4.20 9.90
C MET A 39 10.99 4.23 9.69
N SER A 40 10.49 5.40 9.31
CA SER A 40 9.11 5.62 8.87
C SER A 40 8.83 5.01 7.49
N GLY A 41 7.54 4.85 7.14
CA GLY A 41 7.12 4.43 5.81
C GLY A 41 7.70 5.32 4.70
N ALA A 42 7.68 6.64 4.87
CA ALA A 42 8.26 7.57 3.90
C ALA A 42 9.79 7.41 3.75
N GLU A 43 10.52 7.21 4.85
CA GLU A 43 11.98 6.98 4.79
C GLU A 43 12.33 5.66 4.12
N VAL A 44 11.56 4.61 4.39
CA VAL A 44 11.72 3.31 3.72
C VAL A 44 11.43 3.45 2.23
N ALA A 45 10.32 4.09 1.87
CA ALA A 45 9.97 4.33 0.46
C ALA A 45 11.08 5.09 -0.28
N ASN A 46 11.55 6.20 0.29
CA ASN A 46 12.66 6.98 -0.26
C ASN A 46 13.93 6.13 -0.38
N THR A 47 14.23 5.30 0.62
CA THR A 47 15.42 4.42 0.59
C THR A 47 15.34 3.40 -0.55
N ILE A 48 14.18 2.80 -0.77
CA ILE A 48 13.97 1.84 -1.87
C ILE A 48 14.05 2.56 -3.23
N LEU A 49 13.39 3.71 -3.38
CA LEU A 49 13.44 4.52 -4.60
C LEU A 49 14.86 4.97 -4.93
N ARG A 50 15.64 5.43 -3.94
CA ARG A 50 17.05 5.81 -4.11
C ARG A 50 17.90 4.63 -4.60
N ARG A 51 17.68 3.43 -4.05
CA ARG A 51 18.40 2.22 -4.48
C ARG A 51 18.06 1.81 -5.91
N ASN A 52 16.90 2.18 -6.41
CA ASN A 52 16.46 1.92 -7.79
C ASN A 52 16.69 3.13 -8.72
N GLY A 53 17.38 4.19 -8.28
CA GLY A 53 17.65 5.37 -9.10
C GLY A 53 16.42 6.24 -9.40
N MET A 54 15.32 6.08 -8.63
CA MET A 54 14.04 6.72 -8.89
C MET A 54 13.73 7.94 -8.00
N ALA A 55 14.60 8.27 -7.04
CA ALA A 55 14.30 9.29 -6.03
C ALA A 55 14.10 10.71 -6.58
N SER A 56 14.63 11.02 -7.77
CA SER A 56 14.38 12.28 -8.47
C SER A 56 13.14 12.25 -9.38
N THR A 57 12.56 11.07 -9.60
CA THR A 57 11.48 10.84 -10.57
C THR A 57 10.15 10.54 -9.92
N VAL A 58 10.15 10.02 -8.68
CA VAL A 58 8.93 9.72 -7.91
C VAL A 58 8.88 10.59 -6.66
N SER A 59 7.82 11.40 -6.54
CA SER A 59 7.55 12.16 -5.32
C SER A 59 6.94 11.26 -4.24
N ILE A 60 7.13 11.60 -2.96
CA ILE A 60 6.47 10.92 -1.84
C ILE A 60 5.63 11.96 -1.11
N GLU A 61 4.33 11.73 -1.01
CA GLU A 61 3.35 12.70 -0.52
C GLU A 61 2.46 12.08 0.56
N PRO A 62 2.18 12.79 1.66
CA PRO A 62 1.19 12.34 2.63
C PRO A 62 -0.23 12.58 2.10
N ILE A 63 -1.13 11.63 2.34
CA ILE A 63 -2.57 11.76 2.06
C ILE A 63 -3.41 11.40 3.28
N ARG A 64 -4.61 11.98 3.32
CA ARG A 64 -5.58 11.74 4.40
C ARG A 64 -6.15 10.32 4.36
N GLY A 65 -6.57 9.85 5.52
CA GLY A 65 -7.24 8.56 5.67
C GLY A 65 -6.30 7.46 6.10
N SER A 66 -6.75 6.21 5.94
CA SER A 66 -6.01 5.01 6.34
C SER A 66 -6.25 3.93 5.29
N LEU A 67 -5.18 3.19 4.92
CA LEU A 67 -5.21 2.21 3.84
C LEU A 67 -5.71 2.83 2.52
N THR A 68 -5.35 4.09 2.29
CA THR A 68 -5.59 4.85 1.05
C THR A 68 -4.33 4.99 0.21
N ASP A 69 -3.24 4.36 0.65
CA ASP A 69 -1.93 4.34 0.03
C ASP A 69 -2.01 3.85 -1.42
N HIS A 70 -1.34 4.57 -2.33
CA HIS A 70 -1.26 4.18 -3.73
C HIS A 70 -0.09 4.89 -4.43
N TYR A 71 0.49 4.23 -5.42
CA TYR A 71 1.29 4.87 -6.46
C TYR A 71 0.41 5.38 -7.61
N ASP A 72 0.61 6.64 -8.01
CA ASP A 72 -0.03 7.27 -9.17
C ASP A 72 0.95 7.33 -10.35
N PRO A 73 0.77 6.51 -11.40
CA PRO A 73 1.68 6.45 -12.53
C PRO A 73 1.61 7.70 -13.43
N THR A 74 0.50 8.45 -13.39
CA THR A 74 0.27 9.60 -14.29
C THR A 74 1.14 10.79 -13.94
N VAL A 75 1.30 11.04 -12.63
CA VAL A 75 2.13 12.12 -12.08
C VAL A 75 3.40 11.61 -11.39
N LYS A 76 3.58 10.27 -11.35
CA LYS A 76 4.69 9.58 -10.67
C LYS A 76 4.79 9.98 -9.19
N ALA A 77 3.68 9.92 -8.48
CA ALA A 77 3.61 10.24 -7.05
C ALA A 77 3.29 9.01 -6.23
N LEU A 78 4.07 8.76 -5.17
CA LEU A 78 3.80 7.77 -4.14
C LEU A 78 3.02 8.44 -3.01
N ARG A 79 1.72 8.16 -2.91
CA ARG A 79 0.86 8.76 -1.89
C ARG A 79 0.71 7.80 -0.72
N LEU A 80 1.19 8.18 0.45
CA LEU A 80 1.12 7.36 1.66
C LEU A 80 0.13 7.97 2.65
N SER A 81 -0.74 7.14 3.22
CA SER A 81 -1.72 7.54 4.21
C SER A 81 -1.06 8.00 5.52
N GLU A 82 -1.72 8.85 6.30
CA GLU A 82 -1.18 9.37 7.57
C GLU A 82 -0.65 8.26 8.51
N PRO A 83 -1.32 7.10 8.69
CA PRO A 83 -0.82 6.01 9.53
C PRO A 83 0.41 5.27 8.95
N VAL A 84 0.79 5.56 7.70
CA VAL A 84 1.91 4.94 6.99
C VAL A 84 3.07 5.93 6.82
N TYR A 85 2.80 7.13 6.31
CA TYR A 85 3.82 8.12 5.94
C TYR A 85 4.82 8.38 7.07
N GLY A 86 4.34 8.73 8.26
CA GLY A 86 5.18 9.05 9.42
C GLY A 86 5.38 7.91 10.43
N SER A 87 4.79 6.73 10.18
CA SER A 87 4.82 5.61 11.14
C SER A 87 5.99 4.69 10.88
N ASN A 88 6.67 4.25 11.95
CA ASN A 88 7.78 3.29 11.91
C ASN A 88 7.35 1.85 12.24
N SER A 89 6.08 1.53 12.02
CA SER A 89 5.53 0.20 12.28
C SER A 89 5.81 -0.80 11.16
N ILE A 90 5.74 -2.10 11.47
CA ILE A 90 5.91 -3.17 10.48
C ILE A 90 4.89 -3.03 9.35
N SER A 91 3.63 -2.68 9.65
CA SER A 91 2.61 -2.50 8.61
C SER A 91 2.87 -1.28 7.75
N ALA A 92 3.32 -0.15 8.32
CA ALA A 92 3.66 1.05 7.57
C ALA A 92 4.81 0.79 6.58
N ILE A 93 5.85 0.10 7.04
CA ILE A 93 6.98 -0.31 6.20
C ILE A 93 6.53 -1.24 5.08
N GLY A 94 5.67 -2.22 5.39
CA GLY A 94 5.15 -3.16 4.41
C GLY A 94 4.33 -2.48 3.31
N VAL A 95 3.42 -1.58 3.69
CA VAL A 95 2.59 -0.82 2.74
C VAL A 95 3.46 0.11 1.89
N ALA A 96 4.37 0.88 2.50
CA ALA A 96 5.27 1.76 1.75
C ALA A 96 6.14 0.98 0.74
N ALA A 97 6.66 -0.19 1.12
CA ALA A 97 7.41 -1.06 0.22
C ALA A 97 6.55 -1.64 -0.91
N HIS A 98 5.29 -2.01 -0.62
CA HIS A 98 4.33 -2.49 -1.62
C HIS A 98 4.08 -1.42 -2.69
N GLU A 99 3.79 -0.19 -2.29
CA GLU A 99 3.53 0.91 -3.23
C GLU A 99 4.75 1.30 -4.06
N VAL A 100 5.96 1.27 -3.47
CA VAL A 100 7.19 1.44 -4.25
C VAL A 100 7.39 0.29 -5.25
N GLY A 101 6.91 -0.91 -4.92
CA GLY A 101 6.86 -2.04 -5.85
C GLY A 101 6.10 -1.70 -7.13
N HIS A 102 4.91 -1.10 -7.01
CA HIS A 102 4.13 -0.63 -8.17
C HIS A 102 4.88 0.42 -8.98
N ALA A 103 5.57 1.36 -8.31
CA ALA A 103 6.39 2.36 -8.98
C ALA A 103 7.55 1.72 -9.79
N ILE A 104 8.23 0.73 -9.21
CA ILE A 104 9.31 0.00 -9.89
C ILE A 104 8.77 -0.81 -11.08
N GLN A 105 7.65 -1.52 -10.90
CA GLN A 105 7.00 -2.27 -11.98
C GLN A 105 6.63 -1.34 -13.15
N HIS A 106 6.06 -0.17 -12.83
CA HIS A 106 5.77 0.84 -13.84
C HIS A 106 7.03 1.32 -14.57
N GLN A 107 8.12 1.58 -13.85
CA GLN A 107 9.40 2.00 -14.45
C GLN A 107 9.97 0.92 -15.39
N GLN A 108 9.88 -0.34 -15.01
CA GLN A 108 10.41 -1.47 -15.78
C GLN A 108 9.52 -1.85 -16.97
N GLN A 109 8.41 -1.14 -17.18
CA GLN A 109 7.36 -1.52 -18.13
C GLN A 109 6.91 -2.98 -17.95
N TYR A 110 6.87 -3.42 -16.68
CA TYR A 110 6.50 -4.78 -16.34
C TYR A 110 5.01 -4.95 -16.67
N GLY A 111 4.71 -5.83 -17.63
CA GLY A 111 3.36 -6.13 -18.06
C GLY A 111 2.57 -6.91 -17.00
N PRO A 112 1.23 -6.96 -17.10
CA PRO A 112 0.42 -7.86 -16.27
C PRO A 112 0.76 -9.33 -16.50
#